data_AF-A0A356UDP2-F1
#
_entry.id   AF-A0A356UDP2-F1
#
_cell.length_a   1.000
_cell.length_b   1.000
_cell.length_c   1.000
_cell.angle_alpha   90.00
_cell.angle_beta   90.00
_cell.angle_gamma   90.00
#
_symmetry.space_group_name_H-M   'P 1'
#
loop_
_entity.id
_entity.type
_entity.pdbx_description
1 polymer ?
#
loop_
_entity_poly.entity_id
_entity_poly.type
_entity_poly.pdbx_seq_one_letter_code
_entity_poly.pdbx_strand_id
1 'polypeptide(L)' 'MNKGDLFTVYLNGIFMTICVLGFYNEEYSGEEMAIIAVVNQENMVYVPLEDLEMLFPRSRFLN' A
#
# COMPACT_ATOMS: atom_id res chain seq x y z
N MET A 1 1.33 8.89 8.13
CA MET A 1 1.19 7.73 7.23
C MET A 1 0.84 8.28 5.88
N ASN A 2 1.63 7.96 4.87
CA ASN A 2 1.39 8.36 3.49
C ASN A 2 0.92 7.15 2.68
N LYS A 3 0.23 7.41 1.56
CA LYS A 3 -0.07 6.38 0.58
C LYS A 3 1.24 5.73 0.10
N GLY A 4 1.30 4.40 0.15
CA GLY A 4 2.47 3.60 -0.20
C GLY A 4 3.35 3.22 0.99
N ASP A 5 3.13 3.79 2.18
CA ASP A 5 3.88 3.39 3.37
C ASP A 5 3.48 1.95 3.80
N LEU A 6 4.47 1.20 4.28
CA LEU A 6 4.34 -0.16 4.82
C LEU A 6 4.58 -0.17 6.32
N PHE A 7 3.72 -0.88 7.06
CA PHE A 7 3.80 -1.00 8.52
C PHE A 7 3.59 -2.44 8.95
N THR A 8 4.33 -2.86 9.98
CA THR A 8 4.01 -4.09 10.71
C THR A 8 3.14 -3.71 11.90
N VAL A 9 1.93 -4.28 11.96
CA VAL A 9 1.00 -4.09 13.07
C VAL A 9 0.76 -5.41 13.79
N TYR A 10 0.44 -5.32 15.08
CA TYR A 10 0.03 -6.46 15.89
C TYR A 10 -1.46 -6.34 16.19
N LEU A 11 -2.25 -7.27 15.65
CA LEU A 11 -3.71 -7.25 15.78
C LEU A 11 -4.18 -8.66 16.15
N ASN A 12 -5.03 -8.77 17.19
CA ASN A 12 -5.62 -10.04 17.63
C ASN A 12 -4.61 -11.19 17.83
N GLY A 13 -3.40 -10.89 18.31
CA GLY A 13 -2.38 -11.90 18.55
C GLY A 13 -1.48 -12.21 17.35
N ILE A 14 -1.68 -11.54 16.21
CA ILE A 14 -1.01 -11.84 14.95
C ILE A 14 -0.25 -10.60 14.47
N PHE A 15 1.03 -10.79 14.12
CA PHE A 15 1.80 -9.77 13.40
C PHE A 15 1.44 -9.82 11.92
N MET A 16 1.07 -8.67 11.36
CA MET A 16 0.70 -8.55 9.95
C MET A 16 1.33 -7.30 9.35
N THR A 17 1.80 -7.40 8.11
CA THR A 17 2.26 -6.23 7.35
C THR A 17 1.09 -5.67 6.56
N ILE A 18 0.92 -4.36 6.64
CA ILE A 18 -0.11 -3.62 5.92
C ILE A 18 0.53 -2.53 5.08
N CYS A 19 -0.09 -2.24 3.92
CA CYS A 19 0.26 -1.13 3.05
C CYS A 19 -0.90 -0.14 3.01
N VAL A 20 -0.60 1.16 3.10
CA VAL A 20 -1.59 2.23 3.02
C VAL A 20 -1.91 2.54 1.56
N LEU A 21 -3.16 2.37 1.17
CA LEU A 21 -3.62 2.63 -0.20
C LEU A 21 -4.21 4.03 -0.37
N GLY A 22 -4.71 4.64 0.70
CA GLY A 22 -5.29 5.96 0.67
C GLY A 22 -6.10 6.27 1.93
N PHE A 23 -6.78 7.42 1.89
CA PHE A 23 -7.59 7.94 2.98
C PHE A 23 -8.92 8.43 2.43
N TYR A 24 -9.97 8.36 3.22
CA TYR A 24 -11.28 8.94 2.91
C TYR A 24 -11.92 9.45 4.20
N ASN A 25 -12.86 10.39 4.10
CA ASN A 25 -13.67 10.80 5.24
C ASN A 25 -14.94 9.97 5.25
N GLU A 26 -15.22 9.31 6.37
CA GLU A 26 -16.47 8.56 6.52
C GLU A 26 -17.66 9.53 6.50
N GLU A 27 -18.65 9.27 5.64
CA GLU A 27 -19.78 10.17 5.44
C GLU A 27 -20.61 10.42 6.71
N TYR A 28 -20.71 9.42 7.59
CA TYR A 28 -21.57 9.50 8.78
C TYR A 28 -20.92 10.16 9.99
N SER A 29 -19.63 9.90 10.24
CA SER A 29 -18.91 10.45 11.40
C SER A 29 -18.06 11.68 11.06
N GLY A 30 -17.68 11.83 9.78
CA GLY A 30 -16.67 12.79 9.34
C GLY A 30 -15.24 12.40 9.73
N GLU A 31 -15.02 11.23 10.31
CA GLU A 31 -13.69 10.78 10.71
C GLU A 31 -12.84 10.38 9.49
N GLU A 32 -11.55 10.70 9.55
CA GLU A 32 -10.58 10.32 8.53
C GLU A 32 -10.21 8.83 8.71
N MET A 33 -10.49 8.05 7.68
CA MET A 33 -10.29 6.60 7.64
C MET A 33 -9.18 6.24 6.66
N ALA A 34 -8.35 5.27 7.04
CA ALA A 34 -7.31 4.72 6.17
C ALA A 34 -7.76 3.44 5.45
N ILE A 35 -7.50 3.37 4.15
CA ILE A 35 -7.67 2.16 3.35
C ILE A 35 -6.34 1.40 3.37
N ILE A 36 -6.36 0.17 3.89
CA ILE A 36 -5.16 -0.65 4.04
C ILE A 36 -5.30 -2.00 3.33
N ALA A 37 -4.21 -2.49 2.74
CA ALA A 37 -4.09 -3.84 2.20
C ALA A 37 -3.19 -4.68 3.09
N VAL A 38 -3.62 -5.91 3.40
CA VAL A 38 -2.78 -6.89 4.09
C VAL A 38 -1.81 -7.49 3.08
N VAL A 39 -0.53 -7.47 3.42
CA VAL A 39 0.55 -7.97 2.55
C VAL A 39 1.10 -9.25 3.15
N ASN A 40 1.13 -10.31 2.35
CA ASN A 40 1.87 -11.52 2.71
C ASN A 40 3.37 -11.24 2.50
N GLN A 41 4.12 -11.18 3.60
CA GLN A 41 5.56 -10.91 3.57
C GLN A 41 6.34 -11.96 2.76
N GLU A 42 5.91 -13.22 2.76
CA GLU A 42 6.61 -14.31 2.08
C GLU A 42 6.62 -14.13 0.55
N ASN A 43 5.66 -13.37 0.02
CA ASN A 43 5.51 -13.12 -1.42
C ASN A 43 5.98 -11.71 -1.82
N MET A 44 6.58 -10.94 -0.91
CA MET A 44 7.10 -9.62 -1.25
C MET A 44 8.43 -9.72 -1.99
N VAL A 45 8.51 -9.04 -3.14
CA VAL A 45 9.74 -8.89 -3.91
C VAL A 45 10.09 -7.42 -3.95
N TYR A 46 11.31 -7.09 -3.52
CA TYR A 46 11.86 -5.75 -3.61
C TYR A 46 12.63 -5.62 -4.92
N VAL A 47 12.18 -4.73 -5.79
CA VAL A 47 12.80 -4.47 -7.09
C VAL A 47 13.17 -3.00 -7.17
N PRO A 48 14.41 -2.64 -7.56
CA PRO A 48 14.77 -1.27 -7.89
C PRO A 48 13.82 -0.70 -8.95
N LEU A 49 13.46 0.58 -8.83
CA LEU A 49 12.53 1.20 -9.77
C LEU A 49 13.05 1.13 -11.21
N GLU A 50 14.36 1.33 -11.40
CA GLU A 50 15.02 1.26 -12.71
C GLU A 50 14.81 -0.10 -13.38
N ASP A 51 14.98 -1.20 -12.64
CA ASP A 51 14.77 -2.56 -13.14
C ASP A 51 13.29 -2.82 -13.48
N LEU A 52 12.37 -2.29 -12.65
CA LEU A 52 10.94 -2.43 -12.90
C LEU A 52 10.51 -1.66 -14.15
N GLU A 53 11.05 -0.47 -14.39
CA GLU A 53 10.77 0.34 -15.58
C GLU A 53 11.32 -0.30 -16.85
N MET A 54 12.40 -1.08 -16.77
CA MET A 54 12.89 -1.89 -17.91
C MET A 54 11.94 -3.06 -18.23
N LEU A 55 11.36 -3.71 -17.21
CA LEU A 55 10.43 -4.84 -17.39
C LEU A 55 9.02 -4.39 -17.79
N PHE A 56 8.57 -3.26 -17.26
CA PHE A 56 7.27 -2.65 -17.52
C PHE A 56 7.47 -1.21 -17.97
N PRO A 57 7.96 -1.00 -19.21
CA PRO A 57 8.15 0.33 -19.74
C PRO A 57 6.83 1.10 -19.65
N ARG A 58 6.83 2.20 -18.89
CA ARG A 58 5.71 3.13 -18.77
C ARG A 58 5.45 3.71 -20.15
N SER A 59 4.64 3.04 -20.96
CA SER A 59 3.92 3.73 -22.02
C SER A 59 3.06 4.76 -21.30
N ARG A 60 3.46 6.03 -21.38
CA ARG A 60 2.65 7.16 -20.99
C ARG A 60 1.37 7.10 -21.83
N PHE A 61 0.34 6.42 -21.35
CA PHE A 61 -1.02 6.78 -21.70
C PHE A 61 -1.33 8.07 -20.94
N LEU A 62 -0.89 9.18 -21.55
CA LEU A 62 -1.47 10.49 -21.34
C LEU A 62 -2.93 10.41 -21.78
N ASN A 63 -3.86 10.69 -20.86
CA ASN A 63 -5.15 11.30 -21.14
C ASN A 63 -5.43 12.30 -20.02
#